data_AF-A0A4C1YRL1-F1
#
_entry.id   AF-A0A4C1YRL1-F1
#
_cell.length_a   1.000
_cell.length_b   1.000
_cell.length_c   1.000
_cell.angle_alpha   90.00
_cell.angle_beta   90.00
_cell.angle_gamma   90.00
#
_symmetry.space_group_name_H-M   'P 1'
#
loop_
_entity.id
_entity.type
_entity.pdbx_description
1 polymer ?
#
loop_
_entity_poly.entity_id
_entity_poly.type
_entity_poly.pdbx_seq_one_letter_code
_entity_poly.pdbx_strand_id
1 'polypeptide(L)'
;MEPGFVKANSSNLPRIDLLMLGEFLATNKEFCSSEFRNVKTSLSSRPSYGDDAISYVQLKREGNICTVKCKICPEHKVHAKLYAVTLIVDEEEEKVTSIQCHDCVAAQGGCKHAIALLMWVHRRSEEPSCTEVQCYWQKSKLSRVGTTLKFISAKDLSKVDLINKIEAETRDQFKNNLWYELRYGRVTASKVYEVSRCQTDDGTLISIIMGGVRYQTHQP
;
A
#
# COMPACT_ATOMS: atom_id res chain seq x y z
N MET A 1 -14.71 13.54 21.27
CA MET A 1 -15.06 12.10 21.12
C MET A 1 -16.09 11.76 22.16
N GLU A 2 -17.02 10.87 21.83
CA GLU A 2 -18.01 10.38 22.78
C GLU A 2 -17.33 9.48 23.84
N PRO A 3 -17.85 9.42 25.08
CA PRO A 3 -17.27 8.59 26.12
C PRO A 3 -17.28 7.11 25.71
N GLY A 4 -16.12 6.46 25.85
CA GLY A 4 -15.92 5.06 25.44
C GLY A 4 -15.62 4.84 23.96
N PHE A 5 -15.60 5.90 23.13
CA PHE A 5 -15.20 5.81 21.73
C PHE A 5 -13.72 6.16 21.56
N VAL A 6 -13.04 5.42 20.69
CA VAL A 6 -11.65 5.66 20.28
C VAL A 6 -11.59 6.20 18.85
N LYS A 7 -10.50 6.90 18.52
CA LYS A 7 -10.25 7.38 17.15
C LYS A 7 -10.07 6.19 16.21
N ALA A 8 -10.73 6.22 15.05
CA ALA A 8 -10.47 5.24 14.00
C ALA A 8 -9.11 5.49 13.34
N ASN A 9 -8.41 4.41 13.02
CA ASN A 9 -7.15 4.36 12.27
C ASN A 9 -7.15 3.10 11.39
N SER A 10 -6.13 2.93 10.54
CA SER A 10 -6.03 1.79 9.63
C SER A 10 -5.88 0.44 10.33
N SER A 11 -5.56 0.40 11.63
CA SER A 11 -5.35 -0.85 12.38
C SER A 11 -6.50 -1.25 13.29
N ASN A 12 -7.53 -0.40 13.43
CA ASN A 12 -8.62 -0.66 14.38
C ASN A 12 -10.03 -0.58 13.78
N LEU A 13 -10.17 -0.32 12.49
CA LEU A 13 -11.44 -0.42 11.79
C LEU A 13 -11.95 -1.86 11.75
N PRO A 14 -13.27 -2.08 11.83
CA PRO A 14 -13.83 -3.41 11.59
C PRO A 14 -13.58 -3.80 10.13
N ARG A 15 -13.30 -5.09 9.90
CA ARG A 15 -13.18 -5.62 8.55
C ARG A 15 -14.58 -5.75 7.95
N ILE A 16 -14.76 -5.25 6.73
CA ILE A 16 -15.98 -5.45 5.95
C ILE A 16 -15.56 -6.04 4.61
N ASP A 17 -15.89 -7.31 4.40
CA ASP A 17 -15.61 -7.99 3.13
C ASP A 17 -16.72 -7.70 2.09
N LEU A 18 -16.41 -7.97 0.81
CA LEU A 18 -17.31 -7.82 -0.31
C LEU A 18 -18.58 -8.68 -0.15
N LEU A 19 -18.47 -9.85 0.47
CA LEU A 19 -19.59 -10.72 0.81
C LEU A 19 -20.53 -10.06 1.83
N MET A 20 -19.98 -9.54 2.93
CA MET A 20 -20.74 -8.82 3.97
C MET A 20 -21.50 -7.63 3.38
N LEU A 21 -20.82 -6.88 2.51
CA LEU A 21 -21.38 -5.74 1.80
C LEU A 21 -22.54 -6.17 0.89
N GLY A 22 -22.34 -7.22 0.08
CA GLY A 22 -23.33 -7.76 -0.84
C GLY A 22 -24.58 -8.27 -0.12
N GLU A 23 -24.40 -9.05 0.95
CA GLU A 23 -25.50 -9.57 1.76
C GLU A 23 -26.30 -8.44 2.43
N PHE A 24 -25.62 -7.43 2.97
CA PHE A 24 -26.27 -6.29 3.60
C PHE A 24 -27.13 -5.50 2.62
N LEU A 25 -26.57 -5.15 1.46
CA LEU A 25 -27.26 -4.38 0.43
C LEU A 25 -28.42 -5.17 -0.21
N ALA A 26 -28.27 -6.49 -0.37
CA ALA A 26 -29.32 -7.35 -0.92
C ALA A 26 -30.49 -7.55 0.05
N THR A 27 -30.20 -7.71 1.34
CA THR A 27 -31.21 -7.97 2.37
C THR A 27 -31.97 -6.71 2.76
N ASN A 28 -31.30 -5.55 2.74
CA ASN A 28 -31.89 -4.32 3.22
C ASN A 28 -32.69 -3.59 2.13
N LYS A 29 -34.03 -3.61 2.29
CA LYS A 29 -34.99 -3.02 1.35
C LYS A 29 -34.77 -1.51 1.15
N GLU A 30 -34.20 -0.80 2.12
CA GLU A 30 -33.92 0.64 1.99
C GLU A 30 -32.85 0.92 0.92
N PHE A 31 -31.90 0.01 0.73
CA PHE A 31 -30.81 0.13 -0.25
C PHE A 31 -31.09 -0.64 -1.55
N CYS A 32 -32.03 -1.58 -1.54
CA CYS A 32 -32.40 -2.40 -2.70
C CYS A 32 -33.54 -1.78 -3.56
N SER A 33 -33.98 -0.55 -3.21
CA SER A 33 -34.98 0.22 -3.96
C SER A 33 -34.45 0.69 -5.32
N SER A 34 -35.34 0.85 -6.31
CA SER A 34 -34.98 1.25 -7.68
C SER A 34 -34.23 2.58 -7.77
N GLU A 35 -34.45 3.49 -6.81
CA GLU A 35 -33.80 4.80 -6.76
C GLU A 35 -32.30 4.73 -6.40
N PHE A 36 -31.88 3.66 -5.74
CA PHE A 36 -30.50 3.43 -5.33
C PHE A 36 -29.76 2.47 -6.24
N ARG A 37 -30.44 1.81 -7.20
CA ARG A 37 -29.82 0.74 -8.00
C ARG A 37 -28.72 1.16 -8.96
N ASN A 38 -28.57 2.42 -9.35
CA ASN A 38 -27.60 2.77 -10.39
C ASN A 38 -26.75 4.02 -10.10
N VAL A 39 -27.30 5.23 -10.19
CA VAL A 39 -26.45 6.44 -10.25
C VAL A 39 -26.05 6.96 -8.86
N LYS A 40 -26.97 7.02 -7.90
CA LYS A 40 -26.70 7.57 -6.56
C LYS A 40 -25.73 6.71 -5.75
N THR A 41 -25.89 5.38 -5.79
CA THR A 41 -24.98 4.45 -5.13
C THR A 41 -23.60 4.48 -5.76
N SER A 42 -23.52 4.49 -7.09
CA SER A 42 -22.25 4.62 -7.82
C SER A 42 -21.51 5.91 -7.50
N LEU A 43 -22.21 7.05 -7.39
CA LEU A 43 -21.59 8.32 -6.99
C LEU A 43 -21.12 8.32 -5.53
N SER A 44 -21.90 7.72 -4.63
CA SER A 44 -21.63 7.71 -3.18
C SER A 44 -20.52 6.72 -2.81
N SER A 45 -20.32 5.67 -3.59
CA SER A 45 -19.25 4.69 -3.40
C SER A 45 -17.89 5.17 -3.92
N ARG A 46 -17.84 6.32 -4.60
CA ARG A 46 -16.59 6.86 -5.16
C ARG A 46 -15.58 7.11 -4.04
N PRO A 47 -14.35 6.59 -4.18
CA PRO A 47 -13.26 6.84 -3.25
C PRO A 47 -13.10 8.33 -2.89
N SER A 48 -13.03 9.18 -3.91
CA SER A 48 -12.86 10.63 -3.75
C SER A 48 -13.94 11.27 -2.89
N TYR A 49 -15.21 10.88 -3.08
CA TYR A 49 -16.30 11.45 -2.28
C TYR A 49 -16.19 11.03 -0.82
N GLY A 50 -15.95 9.73 -0.55
CA GLY A 50 -15.77 9.25 0.81
C GLY A 50 -14.58 9.91 1.51
N ASP A 51 -13.45 10.04 0.81
CA ASP A 51 -12.22 10.60 1.37
C ASP A 51 -12.30 12.11 1.64
N ASP A 52 -13.05 12.86 0.82
CA ASP A 52 -13.26 14.30 0.99
C ASP A 52 -14.40 14.64 1.97
N ALA A 53 -15.48 13.85 1.97
CA ALA A 53 -16.70 14.16 2.71
C ALA A 53 -16.72 13.59 4.12
N ILE A 54 -16.07 12.45 4.36
CA ILE A 54 -16.05 11.80 5.69
C ILE A 54 -14.99 12.48 6.55
N SER A 55 -15.47 13.11 7.62
CA SER A 55 -14.65 13.70 8.66
C SER A 55 -14.54 12.74 9.85
N TYR A 56 -14.21 13.27 11.03
CA TYR A 56 -13.97 12.56 12.29
C TYR A 56 -14.72 11.22 12.43
N VAL A 57 -13.97 10.12 12.32
CA VAL A 57 -14.45 8.75 12.53
C VAL A 57 -13.98 8.27 13.90
N GLN A 58 -14.92 7.73 14.67
CA GLN A 58 -14.70 7.14 15.99
C GLN A 58 -15.38 5.78 16.05
N LEU A 59 -14.83 4.85 16.82
CA LEU A 59 -15.40 3.52 16.98
C LEU A 59 -15.38 3.06 18.43
N LYS A 60 -16.27 2.14 18.77
CA LYS A 60 -16.38 1.52 20.09
C LYS A 60 -16.71 0.05 19.89
N ARG A 61 -16.00 -0.83 20.62
CA ARG A 61 -16.27 -2.27 20.66
C ARG A 61 -16.92 -2.63 21.99
N GLU A 62 -18.04 -3.34 21.92
CA GLU A 62 -18.75 -3.90 23.06
C GLU A 62 -18.98 -5.39 22.81
N GLY A 63 -18.07 -6.23 23.32
CA GLY A 63 -18.02 -7.65 22.95
C GLY A 63 -17.72 -7.81 21.46
N ASN A 64 -18.61 -8.47 20.74
CA ASN A 64 -18.46 -8.77 19.30
C ASN A 64 -19.03 -7.67 18.40
N ILE A 65 -19.68 -6.66 18.98
CA ILE A 65 -20.31 -5.58 18.23
C ILE A 65 -19.36 -4.38 18.16
N CYS A 66 -19.02 -3.99 16.93
CA CYS A 66 -18.25 -2.80 16.62
C CYS A 66 -19.18 -1.69 16.11
N THR A 67 -19.29 -0.61 16.88
CA THR A 67 -20.05 0.59 16.51
C THR A 67 -19.09 1.65 15.97
N VAL A 68 -19.23 1.97 14.69
CA VAL A 68 -18.48 3.04 14.00
C VAL A 68 -19.38 4.26 13.82
N LYS A 69 -18.92 5.43 14.23
CA LYS A 69 -19.61 6.71 14.04
C LYS A 69 -18.74 7.68 13.27
N CYS A 70 -19.34 8.40 12.32
CA CYS A 70 -18.65 9.47 11.62
C CYS A 70 -19.49 10.75 11.51
N LYS A 71 -18.81 11.84 11.15
CA LYS A 71 -19.43 13.06 10.64
C LYS A 71 -19.18 13.17 9.15
N ILE A 72 -20.20 13.54 8.38
CA ILE A 72 -20.10 13.66 6.93
C ILE A 72 -20.61 15.01 6.44
N CYS A 73 -19.85 15.59 5.51
CA CYS A 73 -20.15 16.88 4.90
C CYS A 73 -21.27 16.74 3.85
N PRO A 74 -22.31 17.58 3.90
CA PRO A 74 -23.32 17.65 2.84
C PRO A 74 -22.73 18.24 1.56
N GLU A 75 -22.79 17.49 0.46
CA GLU A 75 -22.26 17.88 -0.86
C GLU A 75 -22.79 19.22 -1.39
N HIS A 76 -24.10 19.47 -1.33
CA HIS A 76 -24.70 20.67 -1.92
C HIS A 76 -24.67 21.90 -1.00
N LYS A 77 -24.23 21.75 0.25
CA LYS A 77 -24.21 22.82 1.25
C LYS A 77 -23.03 22.65 2.21
N VAL A 78 -21.80 22.69 1.70
CA VAL A 78 -20.58 22.32 2.45
C VAL A 78 -20.35 23.10 3.75
N HIS A 79 -20.97 24.27 3.94
CA HIS A 79 -20.95 25.04 5.20
C HIS A 79 -22.08 24.69 6.19
N ALA A 80 -23.00 23.80 5.82
CA ALA A 80 -24.11 23.40 6.68
C ALA A 80 -23.66 22.39 7.74
N LYS A 81 -24.56 22.14 8.70
CA LYS A 81 -24.36 21.15 9.77
C LYS A 81 -23.98 19.78 9.18
N LEU A 82 -22.93 19.19 9.72
CA LEU A 82 -22.49 17.84 9.37
C LEU A 82 -23.53 16.80 9.79
N TYR A 83 -23.82 15.83 8.92
CA TYR A 83 -24.66 14.70 9.29
C TYR A 83 -23.86 13.71 10.13
N ALA A 84 -24.51 13.05 11.06
CA ALA A 84 -23.90 11.96 11.82
C ALA A 84 -24.35 10.63 11.23
N VAL A 85 -23.42 9.71 11.00
CA VAL A 85 -23.75 8.35 10.52
C VAL A 85 -23.22 7.35 11.52
N THR A 86 -24.01 6.33 11.83
CA THR A 86 -23.66 5.22 12.72
C THR A 86 -23.75 3.92 11.93
N LEU A 87 -22.68 3.14 11.95
CA LEU A 87 -22.57 1.82 11.36
C LEU A 87 -22.33 0.82 12.51
N ILE A 88 -23.06 -0.28 12.50
CA ILE A 88 -22.96 -1.35 13.48
C ILE A 88 -22.57 -2.62 12.72
N VAL A 89 -21.44 -3.21 13.11
CA VAL A 89 -20.89 -4.43 12.54
C VAL A 89 -20.75 -5.47 13.64
N ASP A 90 -21.21 -6.68 13.36
CA ASP A 90 -20.92 -7.87 14.15
C ASP A 90 -19.61 -8.48 13.63
N GLU A 91 -18.56 -8.42 14.44
CA GLU A 91 -17.22 -8.93 14.09
C GLU A 91 -17.12 -10.46 14.24
N GLU A 92 -18.04 -11.12 14.97
CA GLU A 92 -18.04 -12.59 15.14
C GLU A 92 -18.80 -13.27 13.99
N GLU A 93 -20.00 -12.77 13.69
CA GLU A 93 -20.83 -13.30 12.60
C GLU A 93 -20.42 -12.75 11.22
N GLU A 94 -19.36 -11.94 11.15
CA GLU A 94 -18.91 -11.23 9.96
C GLU A 94 -20.10 -10.59 9.22
N LYS A 95 -20.89 -9.78 9.93
CA LYS A 95 -22.13 -9.23 9.37
C LYS A 95 -22.32 -7.75 9.68
N VAL A 96 -22.67 -6.97 8.65
CA VAL A 96 -23.15 -5.60 8.87
C VAL A 96 -24.56 -5.67 9.42
N THR A 97 -24.75 -5.27 10.68
CA THR A 97 -26.06 -5.32 11.35
C THR A 97 -26.96 -4.19 10.85
N SER A 98 -26.45 -2.96 10.86
CA SER A 98 -27.21 -1.79 10.42
C SER A 98 -26.34 -0.59 10.15
N ILE A 99 -26.87 0.34 9.35
CA ILE A 99 -26.29 1.67 9.15
C ILE A 99 -27.40 2.70 9.18
N GLN A 100 -27.19 3.78 9.92
CA GLN A 100 -28.19 4.83 10.15
C GLN A 100 -27.55 6.20 9.97
N CYS A 101 -28.15 7.03 9.13
CA CYS A 101 -27.80 8.44 9.02
C CYS A 101 -28.78 9.28 9.83
N HIS A 102 -28.25 10.11 10.72
CA HIS A 102 -29.02 11.00 11.57
C HIS A 102 -29.16 12.37 10.91
N ASP A 103 -30.31 13.00 11.13
CA ASP A 103 -30.67 14.33 10.63
C ASP A 103 -30.76 14.46 9.09
N CYS A 104 -30.75 13.36 8.33
CA CYS A 104 -30.89 13.38 6.87
C CYS A 104 -32.34 13.09 6.44
N VAL A 105 -32.87 13.87 5.50
CA VAL A 105 -34.23 13.68 4.94
C VAL A 105 -34.42 12.28 4.33
N ALA A 106 -33.36 11.70 3.77
CA ALA A 106 -33.37 10.38 3.15
C ALA A 106 -32.91 9.25 4.10
N ALA A 107 -32.92 9.49 5.43
CA ALA A 107 -32.41 8.51 6.41
C ALA A 107 -33.13 7.16 6.36
N GLN A 108 -34.44 7.14 6.11
CA GLN A 108 -35.30 5.94 6.01
C GLN A 108 -35.32 5.28 4.61
N GLY A 109 -34.53 5.81 3.68
CA GLY A 109 -34.53 5.37 2.29
C GLY A 109 -33.12 5.16 1.76
N GLY A 110 -32.18 4.71 2.60
CA GLY A 110 -30.84 4.36 2.13
C GLY A 110 -29.98 5.54 1.65
N CYS A 111 -29.92 6.65 2.40
CA CYS A 111 -29.22 7.87 1.96
C CYS A 111 -27.76 7.67 1.47
N LYS A 112 -27.30 8.63 0.64
CA LYS A 112 -25.92 8.68 0.14
C LYS A 112 -24.84 8.64 1.22
N HIS A 113 -25.15 9.18 2.40
CA HIS A 113 -24.23 9.27 3.52
C HIS A 113 -23.95 7.90 4.14
N ALA A 114 -24.98 7.04 4.22
CA ALA A 114 -24.86 5.68 4.69
C ALA A 114 -23.98 4.87 3.72
N ILE A 115 -24.28 4.90 2.43
CA ILE A 115 -23.46 4.22 1.41
C ILE A 115 -22.01 4.71 1.43
N ALA A 116 -21.79 6.02 1.53
CA ALA A 116 -20.44 6.58 1.58
C ALA A 116 -19.63 6.04 2.77
N LEU A 117 -20.21 6.03 3.98
CA LEU A 117 -19.53 5.46 5.15
C LEU A 117 -19.26 3.96 4.97
N LEU A 118 -20.26 3.19 4.51
CA LEU A 118 -20.13 1.74 4.35
C LEU A 118 -19.01 1.37 3.36
N MET A 119 -19.01 2.00 2.19
CA MET A 119 -17.99 1.78 1.15
C MET A 119 -16.61 2.30 1.58
N TRP A 120 -16.57 3.37 2.37
CA TRP A 120 -15.33 3.90 2.92
C TRP A 120 -14.72 2.93 3.95
N VAL A 121 -15.51 2.38 4.88
CA VAL A 121 -14.99 1.41 5.86
C VAL A 121 -14.50 0.15 5.17
N HIS A 122 -15.25 -0.39 4.19
CA HIS A 122 -14.82 -1.52 3.37
C HIS A 122 -13.44 -1.28 2.75
N ARG A 123 -13.26 -0.19 1.98
CA ARG A 123 -11.95 0.14 1.38
C ARG A 123 -10.84 0.32 2.42
N ARG A 124 -11.09 1.11 3.48
CA ARG A 124 -10.06 1.40 4.50
C ARG A 124 -9.68 0.19 5.33
N SER A 125 -10.57 -0.79 5.45
CA SER A 125 -10.27 -2.05 6.14
C SER A 125 -9.41 -3.00 5.31
N GLU A 126 -9.36 -2.82 3.99
CA GLU A 126 -8.53 -3.59 3.05
C GLU A 126 -7.18 -2.93 2.74
N GLU A 127 -7.00 -1.66 3.13
CA GLU A 127 -5.72 -0.98 2.93
C GLU A 127 -4.61 -1.66 3.76
N PRO A 128 -3.52 -2.15 3.13
CA PRO A 128 -2.43 -2.77 3.86
C PRO A 128 -1.81 -1.74 4.81
N SER A 129 -1.39 -2.21 5.99
CA SER A 129 -0.73 -1.35 6.96
C SER A 129 0.55 -0.74 6.36
N CYS A 130 0.93 0.45 6.83
CA CYS A 130 2.16 1.13 6.37
C CYS A 130 3.44 0.29 6.57
N THR A 131 3.39 -0.75 7.41
CA THR A 131 4.46 -1.72 7.63
C THR A 131 4.43 -2.91 6.66
N GLU A 132 3.28 -3.22 6.07
CA GLU A 132 3.13 -4.28 5.06
C GLU A 132 3.50 -3.79 3.65
N VAL A 133 3.37 -2.48 3.39
CA VAL A 133 3.89 -1.88 2.17
C VAL A 133 5.41 -1.78 2.26
N GLN A 134 6.13 -2.44 1.34
CA GLN A 134 7.58 -2.41 1.27
C GLN A 134 8.10 -0.96 1.18
N CYS A 135 8.76 -0.48 2.23
CA CYS A 135 9.30 0.88 2.27
C CYS A 135 10.59 0.96 1.43
N TYR A 136 10.52 1.63 0.27
CA TYR A 136 11.69 1.86 -0.60
C TYR A 136 12.64 2.94 -0.09
N TRP A 137 12.21 3.74 0.88
CA TRP A 137 13.01 4.77 1.57
C TRP A 137 13.65 4.25 2.86
N GLN A 138 13.84 2.93 2.98
CA GLN A 138 14.58 2.38 4.11
C GLN A 138 16.01 2.89 4.11
N LYS A 139 16.45 3.35 5.28
CA LYS A 139 17.86 3.68 5.53
C LYS A 139 18.72 2.47 5.18
N SER A 140 19.70 2.66 4.31
CA SER A 140 20.59 1.58 3.88
C SER A 140 21.29 0.94 5.09
N LYS A 141 21.64 -0.35 5.01
CA LYS A 141 22.41 -1.04 6.08
C LYS A 141 23.71 -0.29 6.41
N LEU A 142 24.31 0.35 5.40
CA LEU A 142 25.52 1.16 5.53
C LEU A 142 25.31 2.43 6.38
N SER A 143 24.10 3.00 6.42
CA SER A 143 23.81 4.19 7.23
C SER A 143 23.95 3.98 8.76
N ARG A 144 24.03 2.71 9.21
CA ARG A 144 24.27 2.34 10.61
C ARG A 144 25.76 2.25 10.97
N VAL A 145 26.65 2.26 9.96
CA VAL A 145 28.10 2.27 10.17
C VAL A 145 28.52 3.67 10.62
N GLY A 146 29.34 3.75 11.67
CA GLY A 146 29.78 4.98 12.32
C GLY A 146 28.88 5.47 13.46
N THR A 147 27.64 4.97 13.58
CA THR A 147 26.75 5.29 14.71
C THR A 147 26.67 4.12 15.69
N THR A 148 26.00 3.03 15.30
CA THR A 148 25.83 1.83 16.15
C THR A 148 26.89 0.78 15.90
N LEU A 149 27.46 0.72 14.69
CA LEU A 149 28.53 -0.20 14.30
C LEU A 149 29.77 0.60 13.95
N LYS A 150 30.86 0.48 14.72
CA LYS A 150 32.11 1.24 14.50
C LYS A 150 32.72 0.98 13.11
N PHE A 151 32.66 -0.26 12.65
CA PHE A 151 33.12 -0.70 11.34
C PHE A 151 32.34 -1.94 10.94
N ILE A 152 32.22 -2.16 9.63
CA ILE A 152 31.69 -3.38 9.04
C ILE A 152 32.81 -3.98 8.19
N SER A 153 33.07 -5.28 8.34
CA SER A 153 34.01 -5.95 7.45
C SER A 153 33.35 -6.24 6.11
N ALA A 154 34.14 -6.29 5.02
CA ALA A 154 33.61 -6.64 3.71
C ALA A 154 32.95 -8.03 3.68
N LYS A 155 33.36 -8.94 4.59
CA LYS A 155 32.76 -10.26 4.75
C LYS A 155 31.32 -10.15 5.26
N ASP A 156 31.02 -9.18 6.13
CA ASP A 156 29.69 -8.97 6.72
C ASP A 156 28.73 -8.23 5.79
N LEU A 157 29.26 -7.55 4.75
CA LEU A 157 28.43 -6.95 3.69
C LEU A 157 27.86 -7.99 2.73
N SER A 158 28.43 -9.19 2.72
CA SER A 158 28.14 -10.21 1.73
C SER A 158 27.63 -11.49 2.38
N LYS A 159 26.68 -12.15 1.73
CA LYS A 159 26.26 -13.48 2.15
C LYS A 159 27.30 -14.47 1.67
N VAL A 160 28.27 -14.79 2.54
CA VAL A 160 29.40 -15.67 2.21
C VAL A 160 28.95 -17.01 1.61
N ASP A 161 27.86 -17.59 2.13
CA ASP A 161 27.28 -18.84 1.59
C ASP A 161 26.83 -18.69 0.14
N LEU A 162 26.24 -17.55 -0.21
CA LEU A 162 25.80 -17.26 -1.56
C LEU A 162 26.98 -17.04 -2.50
N ILE A 163 28.04 -16.38 -2.03
CA ILE A 163 29.29 -16.20 -2.81
C ILE A 163 29.93 -17.56 -3.10
N ASN A 164 30.03 -18.44 -2.11
CA ASN A 164 30.63 -19.76 -2.28
C ASN A 164 29.82 -20.63 -3.25
N LYS A 165 28.49 -20.55 -3.19
CA LYS A 165 27.60 -21.24 -4.14
C LYS A 165 27.80 -20.72 -5.57
N ILE A 166 27.84 -19.40 -5.74
CA ILE A 166 28.08 -18.77 -7.04
C ILE A 166 29.46 -19.13 -7.60
N GLU A 167 30.51 -19.15 -6.77
CA GLU A 167 31.86 -19.59 -7.18
C GLU A 167 31.81 -21.03 -7.70
N ALA A 168 31.21 -21.94 -6.93
CA ALA A 168 31.11 -23.35 -7.31
C ALA A 168 30.35 -23.55 -8.63
N GLU A 169 29.23 -22.84 -8.82
CA GLU A 169 28.42 -22.91 -10.05
C GLU A 169 29.12 -22.27 -11.26
N THR A 170 30.09 -21.38 -11.06
CA THR A 170 30.77 -20.64 -12.14
C THR A 170 32.23 -21.03 -12.35
N ARG A 171 32.68 -22.16 -11.80
CA ARG A 171 34.05 -22.67 -11.99
C ARG A 171 34.45 -22.90 -13.44
N ASP A 172 33.49 -23.20 -14.30
CA ASP A 172 33.71 -23.38 -15.74
C ASP A 172 33.88 -22.06 -16.51
N GLN A 173 33.83 -20.93 -15.79
CA GLN A 173 34.13 -19.59 -16.28
C GLN A 173 33.39 -19.25 -17.58
N PHE A 174 34.12 -18.96 -18.66
CA PHE A 174 33.61 -18.51 -19.96
C PHE A 174 32.68 -19.53 -20.64
N LYS A 175 32.68 -20.79 -20.19
CA LYS A 175 31.79 -21.84 -20.72
C LYS A 175 30.41 -21.82 -20.07
N ASN A 176 30.22 -21.09 -18.97
CA ASN A 176 28.94 -20.94 -18.30
C ASN A 176 28.31 -19.57 -18.61
N ASN A 177 27.06 -19.53 -19.04
CA ASN A 177 26.35 -18.26 -19.28
C ASN A 177 26.20 -17.42 -18.00
N LEU A 178 26.03 -18.06 -16.85
CA LEU A 178 25.93 -17.40 -15.54
C LEU A 178 27.17 -16.55 -15.23
N TRP A 179 28.33 -16.93 -15.76
CA TRP A 179 29.57 -16.17 -15.61
C TRP A 179 29.53 -14.81 -16.31
N TYR A 180 28.84 -14.70 -17.45
CA TYR A 180 28.66 -13.42 -18.13
C TYR A 180 27.63 -12.56 -17.41
N GLU A 181 26.51 -13.15 -16.99
CA GLU A 181 25.46 -12.45 -16.24
C GLU A 181 25.99 -11.85 -14.93
N LEU A 182 26.78 -12.62 -14.17
CA LEU A 182 27.33 -12.14 -12.90
C LEU A 182 28.41 -11.07 -13.05
N ARG A 183 29.01 -10.91 -14.23
CA ARG A 183 29.98 -9.84 -14.52
C ARG A 183 29.33 -8.59 -15.10
N TYR A 184 28.13 -8.72 -15.65
CA TYR A 184 27.39 -7.61 -16.22
C TYR A 184 27.20 -6.49 -15.19
N GLY A 185 27.64 -5.28 -15.52
CA GLY A 185 27.54 -4.11 -14.65
C GLY A 185 28.48 -4.12 -13.43
N ARG A 186 29.41 -5.09 -13.31
CA ARG A 186 30.36 -5.18 -12.19
C ARG A 186 31.78 -4.85 -12.64
N VAL A 187 32.51 -4.09 -11.81
CA VAL A 187 33.95 -3.85 -12.01
C VAL A 187 34.71 -5.14 -11.69
N THR A 188 35.26 -5.77 -12.73
CA THR A 188 36.07 -6.98 -12.60
C THR A 188 37.53 -6.65 -12.27
N ALA A 189 38.27 -7.64 -11.77
CA ALA A 189 39.70 -7.48 -11.47
C ALA A 189 40.52 -7.03 -12.70
N SER A 190 40.16 -7.48 -13.91
CA SER A 190 40.83 -7.06 -15.15
C SER A 190 40.52 -5.62 -15.56
N LYS A 191 39.49 -4.99 -14.98
CA LYS A 191 39.04 -3.62 -15.29
C LYS A 191 39.21 -2.61 -14.17
N VAL A 192 39.49 -3.07 -12.94
CA VAL A 192 39.63 -2.19 -11.77
C VAL A 192 40.72 -1.12 -11.95
N TYR A 193 41.84 -1.47 -12.59
CA TYR A 193 42.92 -0.51 -12.84
C TYR A 193 42.47 0.59 -13.80
N GLU A 194 41.85 0.22 -14.92
CA GLU A 194 41.29 1.16 -15.91
C GLU A 194 40.25 2.07 -15.25
N VAL A 195 39.32 1.51 -14.45
CA VAL A 195 38.28 2.27 -13.73
C VAL A 195 38.89 3.26 -12.74
N SER A 196 39.92 2.87 -11.99
CA SER A 196 40.56 3.73 -10.99
C SER A 196 41.30 4.93 -11.59
N ARG A 197 41.65 4.86 -12.88
CA ARG A 197 42.46 5.86 -13.59
C ARG A 197 41.70 6.53 -14.74
N CYS A 198 40.42 6.18 -14.94
CA CYS A 198 39.62 6.70 -16.04
C CYS A 198 39.35 8.19 -15.84
N GLN A 199 39.86 9.02 -16.75
CA GLN A 199 39.59 10.46 -16.80
C GLN A 199 38.69 10.83 -17.98
N THR A 200 38.36 9.87 -18.86
CA THR A 200 37.49 10.10 -20.00
C THR A 200 36.02 10.08 -19.58
N ASP A 201 35.28 11.05 -20.10
CA ASP A 201 33.84 11.28 -19.91
C ASP A 201 32.99 10.70 -21.05
N ASP A 202 33.63 10.08 -22.04
CA ASP A 202 33.05 9.48 -23.25
C ASP A 202 32.16 8.25 -22.99
N GLY A 203 32.11 7.76 -21.75
CA GLY A 203 31.25 6.65 -21.34
C GLY A 203 31.69 5.28 -21.87
N THR A 204 32.75 5.20 -22.68
CA THR A 204 33.21 3.96 -23.32
C THR A 204 33.54 2.87 -22.29
N LEU A 205 34.18 3.24 -21.18
CA LEU A 205 34.51 2.28 -20.12
C LEU A 205 33.25 1.75 -19.42
N ILE A 206 32.25 2.60 -19.20
CA ILE A 206 30.96 2.21 -18.63
C ILE A 206 30.24 1.26 -19.59
N SER A 207 30.22 1.56 -20.88
CA SER A 207 29.63 0.69 -21.91
C SER A 207 30.25 -0.71 -21.90
N ILE A 208 31.57 -0.84 -21.71
CA ILE A 208 32.25 -2.15 -21.61
C ILE A 208 31.86 -2.90 -20.33
N ILE A 209 31.76 -2.20 -19.19
CA ILE A 209 31.31 -2.81 -17.92
C ILE A 209 29.86 -3.30 -18.05
N MET A 210 29.04 -2.59 -18.82
CA MET A 210 27.66 -2.95 -19.17
C MET A 210 27.58 -3.97 -20.33
N GLY A 211 28.66 -4.69 -20.64
CA GLY A 211 28.66 -5.78 -21.64
C GLY A 211 28.83 -5.34 -23.09
N GLY A 212 29.16 -4.08 -23.34
CA GLY A 212 29.44 -3.55 -24.67
C GLY A 212 30.72 -4.15 -25.27
N VAL A 213 30.66 -4.51 -26.56
CA VAL A 213 31.79 -5.04 -27.31
C VAL A 213 32.47 -3.90 -28.07
N ARG A 214 33.80 -3.76 -27.93
CA ARG A 214 34.58 -2.87 -28.79
C ARG A 214 34.77 -3.55 -30.15
N TYR A 215 34.15 -3.02 -31.20
CA TYR A 215 34.51 -3.38 -32.56
C TYR A 215 35.88 -2.78 -32.87
N GLN A 216 36.88 -3.61 -33.15
CA GLN A 216 38.14 -3.13 -33.71
C GLN A 216 37.86 -2.73 -35.16
N THR A 217 37.79 -1.43 -35.43
CA THR A 217 37.91 -0.92 -36.79
C THR A 217 39.34 -1.20 -37.24
N HIS A 218 39.54 -2.29 -37.99
CA HIS A 218 40.73 -2.42 -38.82
C HIS A 218 40.69 -1.29 -39.85
N GLN A 219 41.51 -0.27 -39.65
CA GLN A 219 41.90 0.61 -40.77
C GLN A 219 42.87 -0.17 -41.67
N PRO A 220 42.70 -0.13 -43.00
CA PRO A 220 43.72 -0.57 -43.94
C PRO A 220 44.97 0.30 -43.86
#